data_AF-A0AAU2U5S9-F1
#
_entry.id   AF-A0AAU2U5S9-F1
#
_cell.length_a   1.000
_cell.length_b   1.000
_cell.length_c   1.000
_cell.angle_alpha   90.00
_cell.angle_beta   90.00
_cell.angle_gamma   90.00
#
_symmetry.space_group_name_H-M   'P 1'
#
loop_
_entity.id
_entity.type
_entity.pdbx_description
1 polymer ?
#
loop_
_entity_poly.entity_id
_entity_poly.type
_entity_poly.pdbx_seq_one_letter_code
_entity_poly.pdbx_strand_id
1 'polypeptide(L)'
;MRRTNASLTKEITPSMHAPLVRASSRLAAVVIAAAAAGTLVWSPAHAAPGQADKYGPGYAIPDSDGHAAASHIGAYGPPGMTVYGSYLTFCADPERKGPDQAGGYTGPAAVQHWTSSVTGRPVPDAHLAYTSYVVGKYGQSTDAAQAAAVDAAVYEWLAGGTYAIDGARGTARLSYPDVSPSARTLALGYLAEAKKLAGPYRVSVTPKVTETPAGTKVTVTVAVTAQLSGAKVPGVKVTLAELGKDGESGQVTTGSNGTAAWEFTADAQGTTTVRATAAGLPGTGLKILHPRDDTAQRMLLAGDTTTATADAAIKVTAAPGGVTIRKKDPGGDRLVGASFQLIDPAGGRVVAEGKTGADGTLAFDGLAPGTYRLRETDTGSRLHERVPDQDITITEGKTAAANPITIVDPFKPADLTLTKIDKDTGTTLPGAVINISADTVGADGKHGPGQTVATVTTGPDGTASAKLDVLLKAGTTYWATESKAPTGYELNTTPQQITATPTAHLKVTIADTKTPTASPPVTQPPVVRPPASPPAGGPRYAATGQLAHTGGGNIVWALGAGAVLLAGGGATVWATRRRKRTDPPAS
;
A
#
# COMPACT_ATOMS: atom_id res chain seq x y z
N MET A 1 5.02 -45.16 -19.80
CA MET A 1 6.31 -45.85 -20.00
C MET A 1 7.26 -45.49 -18.84
N ARG A 2 8.25 -46.33 -18.51
CA ARG A 2 9.33 -46.06 -17.53
C ARG A 2 10.70 -46.09 -18.21
N ARG A 3 11.60 -45.18 -17.80
CA ARG A 3 13.09 -45.29 -17.66
C ARG A 3 13.57 -43.85 -17.34
N THR A 4 14.19 -43.45 -16.23
CA THR A 4 15.24 -43.96 -15.31
C THR A 4 16.70 -43.68 -15.73
N ASN A 5 17.38 -42.89 -14.89
CA ASN A 5 18.82 -42.94 -14.58
C ASN A 5 19.82 -42.42 -15.66
N ALA A 6 20.98 -41.84 -15.31
CA ALA A 6 21.49 -41.42 -13.99
C ALA A 6 22.57 -40.30 -14.07
N SER A 7 22.81 -39.72 -12.89
CA SER A 7 23.89 -38.80 -12.49
C SER A 7 25.32 -39.27 -12.83
N LEU A 8 26.25 -38.30 -12.95
CA LEU A 8 27.66 -38.50 -12.58
C LEU A 8 28.34 -37.16 -12.21
N THR A 9 28.47 -36.89 -10.91
CA THR A 9 29.35 -35.83 -10.35
C THR A 9 30.80 -36.32 -10.26
N LYS A 10 31.76 -35.39 -10.21
CA LYS A 10 33.17 -35.71 -9.91
C LYS A 10 33.85 -34.62 -9.09
N GLU A 11 34.05 -34.90 -7.80
CA GLU A 11 34.93 -34.14 -6.93
C GLU A 11 36.39 -34.55 -7.14
N ILE A 12 37.35 -33.69 -6.75
CA ILE A 12 38.76 -34.03 -6.58
C ILE A 12 39.28 -33.36 -5.30
N THR A 13 39.70 -34.17 -4.34
CA THR A 13 40.25 -33.76 -3.04
C THR A 13 41.79 -33.69 -3.11
N PRO A 14 42.45 -32.71 -2.47
CA PRO A 14 43.92 -32.57 -2.54
C PRO A 14 44.66 -33.56 -1.63
N SER A 15 45.97 -33.70 -1.84
CA SER A 15 46.87 -34.38 -0.91
C SER A 15 48.22 -33.63 -0.81
N MET A 16 48.86 -33.73 0.36
CA MET A 16 50.13 -33.06 0.66
C MET A 16 51.33 -33.96 0.33
N HIS A 17 52.49 -33.37 0.01
CA HIS A 17 53.70 -33.50 0.83
C HIS A 17 54.87 -32.69 0.24
N ALA A 18 55.70 -32.12 1.11
CA ALA A 18 57.05 -31.65 0.80
C ALA A 18 58.08 -32.63 1.41
N PRO A 19 59.33 -32.62 0.92
CA PRO A 19 60.42 -32.23 1.84
C PRO A 19 61.46 -31.29 1.20
N LEU A 20 62.31 -30.69 2.05
CA LEU A 20 63.43 -29.82 1.65
C LEU A 20 64.69 -30.61 1.28
N VAL A 21 65.49 -30.09 0.35
CA VAL A 21 66.95 -30.26 0.33
C VAL A 21 67.61 -28.91 -0.02
N ARG A 22 68.69 -28.55 0.69
CA ARG A 22 69.57 -27.42 0.33
C ARG A 22 70.68 -27.89 -0.61
N ALA A 23 71.00 -27.08 -1.62
CA ALA A 23 72.31 -27.05 -2.27
C ALA A 23 72.64 -25.60 -2.63
N SER A 24 73.93 -25.25 -2.70
CA SER A 24 74.37 -23.85 -2.69
C SER A 24 75.39 -23.53 -3.78
N SER A 25 75.37 -22.26 -4.20
CA SER A 25 76.52 -21.47 -4.69
C SER A 25 77.28 -21.94 -5.94
N ARG A 26 77.39 -21.03 -6.91
CA ARG A 26 78.70 -20.50 -7.37
C ARG A 26 78.53 -19.16 -8.09
N LEU A 27 79.49 -18.26 -7.89
CA LEU A 27 79.60 -17.02 -8.65
C LEU A 27 80.29 -17.30 -9.99
N ALA A 28 79.96 -16.50 -11.01
CA ALA A 28 80.82 -16.24 -12.14
C ALA A 28 80.85 -14.73 -12.38
N ALA A 29 81.94 -14.07 -11.94
CA ALA A 29 82.19 -12.68 -12.27
C ALA A 29 83.02 -12.62 -13.56
N VAL A 30 82.62 -11.77 -14.50
CA VAL A 30 83.40 -11.48 -15.72
C VAL A 30 83.83 -10.03 -15.67
N VAL A 31 85.13 -9.81 -15.53
CA VAL A 31 85.75 -8.49 -15.64
C VAL A 31 86.30 -8.35 -17.06
N ILE A 32 85.86 -7.31 -17.78
CA ILE A 32 86.48 -6.85 -19.02
C ILE A 32 86.80 -5.36 -18.85
N ALA A 33 87.96 -4.94 -19.35
CA ALA A 33 88.60 -3.68 -19.00
C ALA A 33 87.93 -2.45 -19.63
N ALA A 34 88.15 -1.29 -19.01
CA ALA A 34 87.69 -0.01 -19.52
C ALA A 34 88.54 0.47 -20.72
N ALA A 35 87.86 1.07 -21.70
CA ALA A 35 88.47 1.97 -22.68
C ALA A 35 87.81 3.35 -22.52
N ALA A 36 88.60 4.38 -22.27
CA ALA A 36 88.08 5.73 -22.02
C ALA A 36 87.90 6.51 -23.33
N ALA A 37 86.68 6.94 -23.61
CA ALA A 37 86.36 7.95 -24.62
C ALA A 37 85.48 9.01 -23.97
N GLY A 38 85.99 10.23 -23.84
CA GLY A 38 85.31 11.30 -23.13
C GLY A 38 84.25 12.00 -23.98
N THR A 39 82.97 11.76 -23.69
CA THR A 39 81.86 12.60 -24.14
C THR A 39 81.19 13.24 -22.92
N LEU A 40 81.13 14.57 -22.89
CA LEU A 40 80.42 15.33 -21.85
C LEU A 40 78.92 15.09 -21.95
N VAL A 41 78.41 14.07 -21.25
CA VAL A 41 76.98 13.92 -21.00
C VAL A 41 76.58 14.94 -19.96
N TRP A 42 75.93 16.02 -20.39
CA TRP A 42 75.30 16.97 -19.47
C TRP A 42 74.04 16.32 -18.90
N SER A 43 74.17 15.67 -17.74
CA SER A 43 73.02 15.15 -16.99
C SER A 43 72.08 16.32 -16.64
N PRO A 44 70.82 16.34 -17.12
CA PRO A 44 69.84 17.27 -16.59
C PRO A 44 69.66 16.94 -15.10
N ALA A 45 69.91 17.92 -14.25
CA ALA A 45 69.66 17.78 -12.82
C ALA A 45 68.18 17.42 -12.63
N HIS A 46 67.91 16.25 -12.06
CA HIS A 46 66.54 15.83 -11.80
C HIS A 46 65.94 16.80 -10.78
N ALA A 47 64.99 17.63 -11.22
CA ALA A 47 64.20 18.45 -10.33
C ALA A 47 63.42 17.50 -9.40
N ALA A 48 63.70 17.55 -8.10
CA ALA A 48 62.96 16.76 -7.13
C ALA A 48 61.49 17.21 -7.13
N PRO A 49 60.50 16.29 -6.98
CA PRO A 49 59.09 16.65 -6.93
C PRO A 49 58.81 17.45 -5.65
N GLY A 50 58.89 18.78 -5.74
CA GLY A 50 58.90 19.65 -4.55
C GLY A 50 58.80 21.16 -4.76
N GLN A 51 58.68 21.67 -5.99
CA GLN A 51 58.21 23.04 -6.21
C GLN A 51 56.68 23.05 -6.31
N ALA A 52 56.02 23.68 -5.33
CA ALA A 52 54.64 24.12 -5.47
C ALA A 52 54.66 25.47 -6.20
N ASP A 53 54.91 25.43 -7.50
CA ASP A 53 55.35 26.59 -8.28
C ASP A 53 54.36 27.77 -8.28
N LYS A 54 54.93 28.98 -8.47
CA LYS A 54 54.33 30.34 -8.46
C LYS A 54 52.86 30.42 -8.91
N TYR A 55 52.45 29.63 -9.90
CA TYR A 55 51.18 29.73 -10.58
C TYR A 55 50.06 28.84 -10.00
N GLY A 56 50.36 27.63 -9.55
CA GLY A 56 49.35 26.67 -9.07
C GLY A 56 49.57 25.25 -9.61
N PRO A 57 48.57 24.35 -9.48
CA PRO A 57 48.68 22.97 -9.94
C PRO A 57 48.99 22.86 -11.44
N GLY A 58 50.12 22.25 -11.79
CA GLY A 58 50.59 22.14 -13.18
C GLY A 58 52.11 22.02 -13.23
N TYR A 59 52.70 22.36 -14.38
CA TYR A 59 54.14 22.37 -14.58
C TYR A 59 54.61 23.71 -15.16
N ALA A 60 55.68 24.25 -14.59
CA ALA A 60 56.44 25.32 -15.23
C ALA A 60 57.26 24.73 -16.39
N ILE A 61 57.24 25.40 -17.55
CA ILE A 61 58.03 25.07 -18.73
C ILE A 61 58.80 26.32 -19.18
N PRO A 62 60.05 26.22 -19.66
CA PRO A 62 60.80 27.38 -20.14
C PRO A 62 60.01 28.14 -21.22
N ASP A 63 60.07 29.47 -21.18
CA ASP A 63 59.64 30.23 -22.35
C ASP A 63 60.59 30.00 -23.52
N SER A 64 60.10 30.22 -24.73
CA SER A 64 60.90 30.23 -25.96
C SER A 64 61.28 31.65 -26.39
N ASP A 65 60.75 32.68 -25.70
CA ASP A 65 60.64 34.06 -26.22
C ASP A 65 60.71 35.14 -25.11
N GLY A 66 61.12 34.82 -23.87
CA GLY A 66 61.31 35.77 -22.76
C GLY A 66 60.03 36.35 -22.13
N HIS A 67 58.86 35.79 -22.42
CA HIS A 67 57.56 36.28 -21.94
C HIS A 67 57.04 35.45 -20.76
N ALA A 68 57.41 35.88 -19.55
CA ALA A 68 57.48 35.10 -18.30
C ALA A 68 56.21 34.40 -17.75
N ALA A 69 55.09 34.38 -18.48
CA ALA A 69 53.85 33.74 -18.06
C ALA A 69 53.05 33.01 -19.17
N ALA A 70 53.66 32.80 -20.35
CA ALA A 70 53.22 31.77 -21.32
C ALA A 70 53.77 30.35 -20.98
N SER A 71 54.39 30.25 -19.81
CA SER A 71 55.29 29.18 -19.33
C SER A 71 54.66 28.23 -18.31
N HIS A 72 53.34 28.12 -18.27
CA HIS A 72 52.61 27.18 -17.42
C HIS A 72 51.85 26.19 -18.29
N ILE A 73 51.75 24.93 -17.84
CA ILE A 73 50.78 23.96 -18.34
C ILE A 73 50.00 23.39 -17.15
N GLY A 74 48.81 23.93 -16.92
CA GLY A 74 47.97 23.60 -15.78
C GLY A 74 47.02 24.73 -15.37
N ALA A 75 46.65 24.73 -14.09
CA ALA A 75 45.73 25.69 -13.48
C ALA A 75 46.47 26.79 -12.73
N TYR A 76 45.86 27.98 -12.71
CA TYR A 76 46.20 29.06 -11.77
C TYR A 76 45.26 29.01 -10.57
N GLY A 77 45.80 28.99 -9.36
CA GLY A 77 45.06 28.99 -8.11
C GLY A 77 45.82 28.34 -6.95
N PRO A 78 45.20 28.24 -5.76
CA PRO A 78 45.83 27.70 -4.56
C PRO A 78 46.47 26.31 -4.78
N PRO A 79 47.68 26.04 -4.26
CA PRO A 79 48.48 26.88 -3.36
C PRO A 79 49.26 28.02 -4.04
N GLY A 80 49.20 28.15 -5.37
CA GLY A 80 49.87 29.20 -6.14
C GLY A 80 49.01 30.45 -6.34
N MET A 81 49.09 31.06 -7.52
CA MET A 81 48.49 32.35 -7.86
C MET A 81 46.95 32.30 -7.91
N THR A 82 46.31 32.78 -6.85
CA THR A 82 44.87 33.02 -6.82
C THR A 82 44.44 34.04 -7.88
N VAL A 83 43.70 33.58 -8.88
CA VAL A 83 42.99 34.43 -9.86
C VAL A 83 41.58 34.79 -9.36
N TYR A 84 40.84 33.84 -8.77
CA TYR A 84 39.48 34.06 -8.28
C TYR A 84 39.11 33.22 -7.05
N GLY A 85 39.11 33.85 -5.87
CA GLY A 85 38.69 33.22 -4.62
C GLY A 85 39.55 32.00 -4.24
N SER A 86 38.90 30.85 -4.00
CA SER A 86 39.57 29.56 -3.78
C SER A 86 39.47 28.63 -4.99
N TYR A 87 39.00 29.11 -6.14
CA TYR A 87 38.77 28.28 -7.32
C TYR A 87 40.02 28.23 -8.19
N LEU A 88 40.33 27.05 -8.71
CA LEU A 88 41.26 26.93 -9.83
C LEU A 88 40.69 27.60 -11.09
N THR A 89 41.59 28.11 -11.93
CA THR A 89 41.27 28.75 -13.21
C THR A 89 42.24 28.31 -14.30
N PHE A 90 41.78 28.26 -15.56
CA PHE A 90 42.61 27.87 -16.71
C PHE A 90 42.72 29.00 -17.70
N CYS A 91 43.89 29.20 -18.30
CA CYS A 91 44.05 30.14 -19.41
C CYS A 91 43.27 29.63 -20.63
N ALA A 92 42.78 30.55 -21.46
CA ALA A 92 42.12 30.26 -22.73
C ALA A 92 42.75 30.97 -23.95
N ASP A 93 43.75 31.83 -23.73
CA ASP A 93 44.46 32.62 -24.76
C ASP A 93 45.98 32.42 -24.63
N PRO A 94 46.54 31.25 -24.99
CA PRO A 94 47.87 30.83 -24.56
C PRO A 94 49.06 31.64 -25.13
N GLU A 95 48.80 32.59 -26.04
CA GLU A 95 49.76 33.53 -26.60
C GLU A 95 49.80 34.91 -25.89
N ARG A 96 48.92 35.17 -24.92
CA ARG A 96 48.81 36.47 -24.22
C ARG A 96 49.65 36.57 -22.94
N LYS A 97 49.81 37.79 -22.43
CA LYS A 97 50.41 38.06 -21.11
C LYS A 97 49.66 37.33 -20.00
N GLY A 98 50.38 36.77 -19.02
CA GLY A 98 49.77 36.00 -17.95
C GLY A 98 49.04 36.81 -16.85
N PRO A 99 48.44 36.11 -15.88
CA PRO A 99 47.59 36.71 -14.85
C PRO A 99 48.27 37.72 -13.92
N ASP A 100 49.60 37.72 -13.79
CA ASP A 100 50.34 38.76 -13.05
C ASP A 100 50.38 40.11 -13.78
N GLN A 101 50.16 40.13 -15.09
CA GLN A 101 50.11 41.35 -15.90
C GLN A 101 48.66 41.79 -16.26
N ALA A 102 47.64 41.08 -15.76
CA ALA A 102 46.24 41.31 -16.12
C ALA A 102 45.58 42.56 -15.53
N GLY A 103 46.21 43.27 -14.58
CA GLY A 103 45.56 44.36 -13.83
C GLY A 103 44.45 43.90 -12.88
N GLY A 104 44.38 42.58 -12.59
CA GLY A 104 43.25 41.92 -11.94
C GLY A 104 42.13 41.54 -12.92
N TYR A 105 41.11 40.86 -12.41
CA TYR A 105 40.04 40.26 -13.23
C TYR A 105 38.64 40.77 -12.86
N THR A 106 37.68 40.58 -13.77
CA THR A 106 36.24 40.75 -13.50
C THR A 106 35.69 39.61 -12.65
N GLY A 107 34.42 39.75 -12.21
CA GLY A 107 33.64 38.59 -11.79
C GLY A 107 33.33 37.64 -12.96
N PRO A 108 32.79 36.43 -12.69
CA PRO A 108 32.52 35.42 -13.70
C PRO A 108 31.35 35.81 -14.61
N ALA A 109 31.61 35.87 -15.91
CA ALA A 109 30.61 36.06 -16.96
C ALA A 109 30.33 34.75 -17.70
N ALA A 110 29.16 34.61 -18.33
CA ALA A 110 28.80 33.45 -19.14
C ALA A 110 29.19 33.68 -20.61
N VAL A 111 30.01 32.78 -21.18
CA VAL A 111 30.37 32.82 -22.61
C VAL A 111 29.18 32.36 -23.45
N GLN A 112 28.71 33.21 -24.36
CA GLN A 112 27.73 32.84 -25.40
C GLN A 112 28.44 32.42 -26.70
N HIS A 113 29.47 33.17 -27.10
CA HIS A 113 30.29 32.90 -28.28
C HIS A 113 31.77 33.13 -27.95
N TRP A 114 32.67 32.48 -28.68
CA TRP A 114 34.11 32.62 -28.49
C TRP A 114 34.81 32.78 -29.83
N THR A 115 35.75 33.71 -29.90
CA THR A 115 36.76 33.78 -30.97
C THR A 115 38.08 33.29 -30.41
N SER A 116 38.66 32.28 -31.07
CA SER A 116 40.01 31.78 -30.79
C SER A 116 41.02 32.90 -31.02
N SER A 117 41.83 33.19 -30.01
CA SER A 117 42.86 34.23 -30.08
C SER A 117 44.04 33.80 -30.96
N VAL A 118 44.38 32.49 -30.95
CA VAL A 118 45.43 31.87 -31.79
C VAL A 118 45.07 31.86 -33.28
N THR A 119 43.80 31.67 -33.64
CA THR A 119 43.39 31.49 -35.05
C THR A 119 42.54 32.61 -35.63
N GLY A 120 42.04 33.53 -34.80
CA GLY A 120 41.11 34.59 -35.19
C GLY A 120 39.71 34.11 -35.60
N ARG A 121 39.39 32.81 -35.43
CA ARG A 121 38.14 32.20 -35.90
C ARG A 121 37.12 32.00 -34.77
N PRO A 122 35.81 32.08 -35.06
CA PRO A 122 34.78 31.62 -34.14
C PRO A 122 34.96 30.14 -33.80
N VAL A 123 34.78 29.80 -32.52
CA VAL A 123 34.77 28.43 -32.01
C VAL A 123 33.32 27.92 -31.94
N PRO A 124 33.00 26.70 -32.41
CA PRO A 124 31.64 26.17 -32.39
C PRO A 124 31.05 26.04 -30.99
N ASP A 125 29.75 26.30 -30.82
CA ASP A 125 29.07 26.23 -29.50
C ASP A 125 29.23 24.85 -28.82
N ALA A 126 29.28 23.77 -29.62
CA ALA A 126 29.56 22.42 -29.12
C ALA A 126 30.94 22.32 -28.43
N HIS A 127 31.97 22.99 -28.95
CA HIS A 127 33.29 23.06 -28.32
C HIS A 127 33.26 23.86 -27.01
N LEU A 128 32.40 24.88 -26.90
CA LEU A 128 32.20 25.64 -25.66
C LEU A 128 31.54 24.76 -24.58
N ALA A 129 30.55 23.96 -24.95
CA ALA A 129 29.92 22.98 -24.08
C ALA A 129 30.88 21.84 -23.68
N TYR A 130 31.72 21.35 -24.61
CA TYR A 130 32.75 20.36 -24.29
C TYR A 130 33.81 20.92 -23.33
N THR A 131 34.25 22.17 -23.52
CA THR A 131 35.18 22.84 -22.61
C THR A 131 34.54 23.07 -21.24
N SER A 132 33.27 23.51 -21.19
CA SER A 132 32.52 23.66 -19.94
C SER A 132 32.40 22.33 -19.19
N TYR A 133 32.17 21.21 -19.88
CA TYR A 133 32.18 19.87 -19.28
C TYR A 133 33.53 19.53 -18.64
N VAL A 134 34.65 19.72 -19.34
CA VAL A 134 35.98 19.35 -18.82
C VAL A 134 36.42 20.29 -17.69
N VAL A 135 36.24 21.59 -17.84
CA VAL A 135 36.58 22.60 -16.81
C VAL A 135 35.66 22.47 -15.58
N GLY A 136 34.39 22.10 -15.76
CA GLY A 136 33.45 21.81 -14.68
C GLY A 136 33.74 20.48 -13.96
N LYS A 137 34.02 19.40 -14.69
CA LYS A 137 34.23 18.05 -14.12
C LYS A 137 35.63 17.80 -13.58
N TYR A 138 36.66 18.29 -14.27
CA TYR A 138 38.06 17.96 -14.03
C TYR A 138 38.92 19.17 -13.64
N GLY A 139 38.41 20.39 -13.81
CA GLY A 139 39.18 21.61 -13.56
C GLY A 139 39.47 21.91 -12.08
N GLN A 140 38.71 21.35 -11.12
CA GLN A 140 39.14 21.33 -9.71
C GLN A 140 40.10 20.15 -9.51
N SER A 141 41.28 20.30 -10.09
CA SER A 141 42.28 19.24 -10.25
C SER A 141 42.97 18.90 -8.93
N THR A 142 43.15 17.60 -8.65
CA THR A 142 43.82 17.11 -7.43
C THR A 142 45.34 17.01 -7.57
N ASP A 143 45.87 17.07 -8.79
CA ASP A 143 47.30 16.97 -9.10
C ASP A 143 47.67 17.74 -10.37
N ALA A 144 48.98 17.88 -10.59
CA ALA A 144 49.55 18.61 -11.73
C ALA A 144 49.30 17.95 -13.10
N ALA A 145 49.19 16.62 -13.16
CA ALA A 145 48.96 15.91 -14.42
C ALA A 145 47.50 16.05 -14.88
N GLN A 146 46.55 16.01 -13.94
CA GLN A 146 45.16 16.36 -14.19
C GLN A 146 45.02 17.82 -14.65
N ALA A 147 45.69 18.77 -13.97
CA ALA A 147 45.63 20.17 -14.34
C ALA A 147 46.21 20.42 -15.74
N ALA A 148 47.38 19.85 -16.05
CA ALA A 148 48.00 19.91 -17.37
C ALA A 148 47.11 19.28 -18.47
N ALA A 149 46.39 18.21 -18.14
CA ALA A 149 45.44 17.57 -19.05
C ALA A 149 44.20 18.43 -19.33
N VAL A 150 43.72 19.21 -18.35
CA VAL A 150 42.62 20.16 -18.54
C VAL A 150 43.07 21.35 -19.39
N ASP A 151 44.24 21.94 -19.14
CA ASP A 151 44.83 23.01 -19.98
C ASP A 151 44.96 22.56 -21.46
N ALA A 152 45.52 21.36 -21.70
CA ALA A 152 45.63 20.81 -23.05
C ALA A 152 44.27 20.56 -23.73
N ALA A 153 43.27 20.08 -22.98
CA ALA A 153 41.91 19.87 -23.50
C ALA A 153 41.16 21.20 -23.74
N VAL A 154 41.41 22.24 -22.95
CA VAL A 154 40.89 23.60 -23.17
C VAL A 154 41.42 24.16 -24.48
N TYR A 155 42.73 24.07 -24.74
CA TYR A 155 43.30 24.63 -25.98
C TYR A 155 42.91 23.87 -27.23
N GLU A 156 42.70 22.56 -27.19
CA GLU A 156 42.16 21.80 -28.33
C GLU A 156 40.87 22.44 -28.89
N TRP A 157 39.99 22.91 -28.00
CA TRP A 157 38.69 23.44 -28.38
C TRP A 157 38.63 24.97 -28.53
N LEU A 158 39.28 25.72 -27.63
CA LEU A 158 39.17 27.20 -27.61
C LEU A 158 40.27 27.93 -28.38
N ALA A 159 41.45 27.33 -28.50
CA ALA A 159 42.61 27.93 -29.17
C ALA A 159 42.83 27.28 -30.56
N GLY A 160 43.01 25.97 -30.59
CA GLY A 160 43.29 25.18 -31.79
C GLY A 160 44.64 25.50 -32.43
N GLY A 161 44.76 25.20 -33.73
CA GLY A 161 45.94 25.54 -34.52
C GLY A 161 47.22 24.95 -33.95
N THR A 162 48.21 25.80 -33.65
CA THR A 162 49.49 25.38 -33.06
C THR A 162 49.36 24.86 -31.63
N TYR A 163 48.32 25.25 -30.89
CA TYR A 163 48.09 24.88 -29.48
C TYR A 163 47.09 23.71 -29.29
N ALA A 164 46.54 23.16 -30.37
CA ALA A 164 45.87 21.85 -30.36
C ALA A 164 46.82 20.75 -29.84
N ILE A 165 46.29 19.62 -29.34
CA ILE A 165 47.10 18.56 -28.71
C ILE A 165 48.18 17.99 -29.65
N ASP A 166 47.85 17.90 -30.95
CA ASP A 166 48.78 17.48 -32.01
C ASP A 166 49.33 18.67 -32.83
N GLY A 167 49.03 19.90 -32.41
CA GLY A 167 49.67 21.12 -32.91
C GLY A 167 51.12 21.23 -32.43
N ALA A 168 51.94 22.01 -33.12
CA ALA A 168 53.38 22.11 -32.84
C ALA A 168 53.71 22.60 -31.41
N ARG A 169 52.96 23.58 -30.88
CA ARG A 169 53.12 24.05 -29.49
C ARG A 169 52.47 23.10 -28.49
N GLY A 170 51.29 22.55 -28.77
CA GLY A 170 50.65 21.57 -27.88
C GLY A 170 51.50 20.31 -27.69
N THR A 171 52.04 19.76 -28.78
CA THR A 171 52.98 18.63 -28.77
C THR A 171 54.25 18.97 -27.99
N ALA A 172 54.86 20.15 -28.22
CA ALA A 172 56.07 20.56 -27.50
C ALA A 172 55.82 20.73 -25.98
N ARG A 173 54.70 21.37 -25.58
CA ARG A 173 54.33 21.54 -24.17
C ARG A 173 54.07 20.21 -23.48
N LEU A 174 53.36 19.28 -24.14
CA LEU A 174 53.05 17.95 -23.61
C LEU A 174 54.22 16.96 -23.65
N SER A 175 55.30 17.28 -24.35
CA SER A 175 56.53 16.46 -24.45
C SER A 175 57.70 17.03 -23.64
N TYR A 176 57.48 18.08 -22.86
CA TYR A 176 58.53 18.70 -22.05
C TYR A 176 58.91 17.77 -20.88
N PRO A 177 60.21 17.56 -20.55
CA PRO A 177 60.65 16.47 -19.67
C PRO A 177 60.00 16.39 -18.28
N ASP A 178 59.66 17.53 -17.69
CA ASP A 178 59.04 17.59 -16.35
C ASP A 178 57.52 17.37 -16.37
N VAL A 179 56.87 17.44 -17.53
CA VAL A 179 55.43 17.23 -17.69
C VAL A 179 55.12 15.74 -17.70
N SER A 180 54.18 15.29 -16.85
CA SER A 180 53.81 13.87 -16.80
C SER A 180 53.32 13.35 -18.15
N PRO A 181 53.87 12.24 -18.68
CA PRO A 181 53.35 11.58 -19.88
C PRO A 181 51.88 11.15 -19.78
N SER A 182 51.32 11.05 -18.57
CA SER A 182 49.89 10.80 -18.39
C SER A 182 49.00 11.98 -18.81
N ALA A 183 49.50 13.22 -18.81
CA ALA A 183 48.70 14.42 -19.10
C ALA A 183 48.09 14.39 -20.50
N ARG A 184 48.86 13.99 -21.52
CA ARG A 184 48.37 13.81 -22.90
C ARG A 184 47.29 12.71 -23.00
N THR A 185 47.48 11.59 -22.31
CA THR A 185 46.52 10.47 -22.28
C THR A 185 45.23 10.85 -21.55
N LEU A 186 45.32 11.56 -20.43
CA LEU A 186 44.19 12.10 -19.69
C LEU A 186 43.41 13.12 -20.53
N ALA A 187 44.10 14.05 -21.18
CA ALA A 187 43.48 15.05 -22.04
C ALA A 187 42.68 14.40 -23.18
N LEU A 188 43.26 13.45 -23.91
CA LEU A 188 42.57 12.67 -24.94
C LEU A 188 41.35 11.93 -24.39
N GLY A 189 41.42 11.40 -23.16
CA GLY A 189 40.29 10.84 -22.44
C GLY A 189 39.18 11.85 -22.16
N TYR A 190 39.52 13.04 -21.65
CA TYR A 190 38.57 14.13 -21.38
C TYR A 190 37.91 14.65 -22.67
N LEU A 191 38.67 14.76 -23.76
CA LEU A 191 38.15 15.13 -25.09
C LEU A 191 37.13 14.10 -25.59
N ALA A 192 37.43 12.81 -25.47
CA ALA A 192 36.54 11.73 -25.91
C ALA A 192 35.28 11.63 -25.02
N GLU A 193 35.41 11.83 -23.71
CA GLU A 193 34.28 11.78 -22.79
C GLU A 193 33.35 12.99 -22.95
N ALA A 194 33.87 14.22 -23.07
CA ALA A 194 33.03 15.40 -23.24
C ALA A 194 32.21 15.34 -24.55
N LYS A 195 32.82 14.89 -25.65
CA LYS A 195 32.12 14.63 -26.92
C LYS A 195 30.94 13.65 -26.77
N LYS A 196 31.00 12.76 -25.76
CA LYS A 196 29.95 11.79 -25.43
C LYS A 196 28.97 12.29 -24.36
N LEU A 197 29.41 13.01 -23.34
CA LEU A 197 28.66 13.25 -22.10
C LEU A 197 28.43 14.72 -21.74
N ALA A 198 28.90 15.69 -22.53
CA ALA A 198 28.62 17.11 -22.27
C ALA A 198 27.13 17.46 -22.40
N GLY A 199 26.68 18.34 -21.50
CA GLY A 199 25.31 18.85 -21.53
C GLY A 199 25.04 19.87 -22.65
N PRO A 200 23.85 20.48 -22.72
CA PRO A 200 22.78 20.44 -21.70
C PRO A 200 22.22 19.05 -21.45
N TYR A 201 21.70 18.83 -20.23
CA TYR A 201 21.23 17.52 -19.79
C TYR A 201 19.71 17.49 -19.70
N ARG A 202 19.12 16.42 -20.22
CA ARG A 202 17.72 16.08 -19.99
C ARG A 202 17.64 14.97 -18.93
N VAL A 203 16.96 15.25 -17.83
CA VAL A 203 16.43 14.19 -16.95
C VAL A 203 15.11 13.70 -17.54
N SER A 204 14.83 12.41 -17.39
CA SER A 204 13.49 11.85 -17.62
C SER A 204 13.17 10.88 -16.49
N VAL A 205 12.09 11.12 -15.77
CA VAL A 205 11.49 10.16 -14.82
C VAL A 205 10.27 9.52 -15.47
N THR A 206 10.09 8.22 -15.26
CA THR A 206 9.06 7.41 -15.94
C THR A 206 8.54 6.35 -14.96
N PRO A 207 7.31 6.52 -14.45
CA PRO A 207 6.63 5.50 -13.66
C PRO A 207 6.40 4.22 -14.46
N LYS A 208 6.49 3.07 -13.80
CA LYS A 208 6.15 1.77 -14.37
C LYS A 208 4.63 1.58 -14.58
N VAL A 209 3.83 2.34 -13.82
CA VAL A 209 2.36 2.41 -13.93
C VAL A 209 1.92 3.87 -13.85
N THR A 210 0.90 4.25 -14.63
CA THR A 210 0.31 5.60 -14.61
C THR A 210 -0.82 5.75 -13.59
N GLU A 211 -1.37 4.62 -13.14
CA GLU A 211 -2.45 4.54 -12.15
C GLU A 211 -2.20 3.37 -11.20
N THR A 212 -2.48 3.55 -9.91
CA THR A 212 -2.26 2.54 -8.85
C THR A 212 -3.26 2.75 -7.70
N PRO A 213 -3.63 1.71 -6.91
CA PRO A 213 -4.34 1.91 -5.66
C PRO A 213 -3.44 2.47 -4.56
N ALA A 214 -4.04 3.21 -3.61
CA ALA A 214 -3.36 3.66 -2.40
C ALA A 214 -2.80 2.49 -1.57
N GLY A 215 -1.64 2.69 -0.94
CA GLY A 215 -0.90 1.65 -0.20
C GLY A 215 -0.06 0.72 -1.09
N THR A 216 0.05 1.00 -2.38
CA THR A 216 0.78 0.16 -3.34
C THR A 216 2.18 0.72 -3.63
N LYS A 217 3.17 -0.16 -3.74
CA LYS A 217 4.52 0.23 -4.18
C LYS A 217 4.59 0.54 -5.67
N VAL A 218 5.20 1.67 -6.02
CA VAL A 218 5.43 2.08 -7.41
C VAL A 218 6.92 2.17 -7.71
N THR A 219 7.37 1.42 -8.71
CA THR A 219 8.69 1.60 -9.32
C THR A 219 8.67 2.79 -10.29
N VAL A 220 9.59 3.73 -10.15
CA VAL A 220 9.91 4.74 -11.18
C VAL A 220 11.31 4.50 -11.74
N THR A 221 11.47 4.63 -13.05
CA THR A 221 12.77 4.62 -13.72
C THR A 221 13.20 6.06 -13.99
N VAL A 222 14.49 6.37 -13.78
CA VAL A 222 15.08 7.66 -14.14
C VAL A 222 16.25 7.48 -15.10
N ALA A 223 16.41 8.40 -16.03
CA ALA A 223 17.56 8.50 -16.91
C ALA A 223 18.07 9.95 -16.97
N VAL A 224 19.36 10.11 -17.21
CA VAL A 224 20.00 11.41 -17.47
C VAL A 224 20.67 11.32 -18.84
N THR A 225 20.40 12.26 -19.73
CA THR A 225 20.83 12.21 -21.14
C THR A 225 21.57 13.49 -21.52
N ALA A 226 22.79 13.35 -22.04
CA ALA A 226 23.56 14.42 -22.66
C ALA A 226 22.95 14.77 -24.02
N GLN A 227 22.39 15.97 -24.17
CA GLN A 227 21.57 16.31 -25.34
C GLN A 227 22.38 16.49 -26.63
N LEU A 228 23.69 16.82 -26.54
CA LEU A 228 24.54 16.99 -27.72
C LEU A 228 24.86 15.67 -28.44
N SER A 229 24.83 14.55 -27.72
CA SER A 229 25.19 13.21 -28.22
C SER A 229 24.03 12.22 -28.22
N GLY A 230 22.95 12.52 -27.47
CA GLY A 230 21.88 11.58 -27.15
C GLY A 230 22.30 10.47 -26.17
N ALA A 231 23.53 10.48 -25.64
CA ALA A 231 24.04 9.44 -24.77
C ALA A 231 23.49 9.56 -23.34
N LYS A 232 23.15 8.42 -22.74
CA LYS A 232 22.79 8.37 -21.32
C LYS A 232 24.04 8.47 -20.44
N VAL A 233 23.94 9.22 -19.35
CA VAL A 233 25.07 9.58 -18.48
C VAL A 233 25.13 8.63 -17.27
N PRO A 234 26.18 7.80 -17.12
CA PRO A 234 26.38 6.93 -15.97
C PRO A 234 26.96 7.70 -14.76
N GLY A 235 26.84 7.13 -13.55
CA GLY A 235 27.44 7.65 -12.33
C GLY A 235 26.78 8.90 -11.74
N VAL A 236 25.67 9.37 -12.30
CA VAL A 236 24.97 10.57 -11.85
C VAL A 236 24.13 10.24 -10.62
N LYS A 237 24.36 10.95 -9.51
CA LYS A 237 23.47 10.92 -8.35
C LYS A 237 22.19 11.69 -8.66
N VAL A 238 21.04 11.04 -8.48
CA VAL A 238 19.73 11.62 -8.69
C VAL A 238 18.93 11.46 -7.40
N THR A 239 18.47 12.57 -6.83
CA THR A 239 17.50 12.55 -5.74
C THR A 239 16.10 12.48 -6.35
N LEU A 240 15.27 11.55 -5.88
CA LEU A 240 13.85 11.48 -6.21
C LEU A 240 13.03 11.78 -4.97
N ALA A 241 11.95 12.52 -5.14
CA ALA A 241 11.02 12.84 -4.07
C ALA A 241 9.58 12.88 -4.60
N GLU A 242 8.65 12.33 -3.83
CA GLU A 242 7.23 12.64 -3.95
C GLU A 242 6.97 14.08 -3.49
N LEU A 243 6.26 14.85 -4.32
CA LEU A 243 5.94 16.25 -4.04
C LEU A 243 4.74 16.35 -3.10
N GLY A 244 5.02 16.37 -1.80
CA GLY A 244 4.03 16.58 -0.74
C GLY A 244 4.69 17.11 0.54
N LYS A 245 3.88 17.35 1.58
CA LYS A 245 4.40 17.74 2.90
C LYS A 245 5.13 16.58 3.59
N ASP A 246 4.66 15.36 3.35
CA ASP A 246 5.06 14.14 4.03
C ASP A 246 5.52 13.04 3.03
N GLY A 247 5.86 13.44 1.80
CA GLY A 247 6.16 12.53 0.68
C GLY A 247 7.49 11.78 0.81
N GLU A 248 7.54 10.53 0.33
CA GLU A 248 8.76 9.71 0.37
C GLU A 248 9.87 10.32 -0.51
N SER A 249 11.14 10.16 -0.10
CA SER A 249 12.29 10.58 -0.92
C SER A 249 13.50 9.67 -0.75
N GLY A 250 14.33 9.60 -1.78
CA GLY A 250 15.53 8.77 -1.82
C GLY A 250 16.56 9.26 -2.83
N GLN A 251 17.75 8.67 -2.82
CA GLN A 251 18.81 8.96 -3.78
C GLN A 251 19.29 7.68 -4.46
N VAL A 252 19.40 7.74 -5.78
CA VAL A 252 19.90 6.65 -6.64
C VAL A 252 21.09 7.15 -7.46
N THR A 253 21.89 6.24 -8.01
CA THR A 253 22.98 6.57 -8.94
C THR A 253 22.74 5.87 -10.27
N THR A 254 22.89 6.57 -11.40
CA THR A 254 22.71 5.95 -12.72
C THR A 254 23.78 4.88 -12.98
N GLY A 255 23.35 3.69 -13.39
CA GLY A 255 24.23 2.58 -13.73
C GLY A 255 24.99 2.81 -15.04
N SER A 256 25.73 1.79 -15.50
CA SER A 256 26.50 1.84 -16.77
C SER A 256 25.66 2.11 -18.02
N ASN A 257 24.35 1.83 -17.96
CA ASN A 257 23.38 2.15 -19.01
C ASN A 257 22.79 3.58 -18.90
N GLY A 258 23.27 4.39 -17.94
CA GLY A 258 22.82 5.75 -17.66
C GLY A 258 21.38 5.86 -17.17
N THR A 259 20.87 4.80 -16.52
CA THR A 259 19.55 4.77 -15.86
C THR A 259 19.64 4.26 -14.42
N ALA A 260 18.64 4.57 -13.61
CA ALA A 260 18.43 3.98 -12.29
C ALA A 260 16.93 3.75 -12.06
N ALA A 261 16.58 2.98 -11.03
CA ALA A 261 15.20 2.81 -10.57
C ALA A 261 15.10 3.13 -9.08
N TRP A 262 13.97 3.70 -8.67
CA TRP A 262 13.59 3.96 -7.28
C TRP A 262 12.20 3.39 -7.05
N GLU A 263 11.91 2.97 -5.82
CA GLU A 263 10.59 2.50 -5.41
C GLU A 263 10.14 3.28 -4.18
N PHE A 264 8.87 3.64 -4.17
CA PHE A 264 8.20 4.33 -3.07
C PHE A 264 6.79 3.77 -2.88
N THR A 265 6.12 4.08 -1.77
CA THR A 265 4.73 3.65 -1.53
C THR A 265 3.76 4.82 -1.75
N ALA A 266 2.82 4.65 -2.68
CA ALA A 266 1.85 5.69 -3.00
C ALA A 266 0.64 5.59 -2.05
N ASP A 267 0.71 6.27 -0.90
CA ASP A 267 -0.27 6.12 0.19
C ASP A 267 -1.50 7.06 0.09
N ALA A 268 -1.38 8.22 -0.56
CA ALA A 268 -2.45 9.22 -0.61
C ALA A 268 -3.26 9.15 -1.93
N GLN A 269 -4.58 8.97 -1.82
CA GLN A 269 -5.50 9.05 -2.98
C GLN A 269 -5.43 10.43 -3.66
N GLY A 270 -5.42 10.46 -4.99
CA GLY A 270 -5.44 11.68 -5.79
C GLY A 270 -4.50 11.59 -7.00
N THR A 271 -3.61 12.56 -7.14
CA THR A 271 -2.50 12.53 -8.10
C THR A 271 -1.22 12.87 -7.36
N THR A 272 -0.33 11.89 -7.22
CA THR A 272 1.02 12.13 -6.73
C THR A 272 1.92 12.58 -7.88
N THR A 273 2.97 13.34 -7.58
CA THR A 273 3.98 13.77 -8.55
C THR A 273 5.36 13.45 -8.00
N VAL A 274 6.13 12.63 -8.73
CA VAL A 274 7.53 12.33 -8.39
C VAL A 274 8.44 13.26 -9.17
N ARG A 275 9.25 14.04 -8.44
CA ARG A 275 10.32 14.87 -8.99
C ARG A 275 11.67 14.16 -8.90
N ALA A 276 12.34 14.00 -10.03
CA ALA A 276 13.73 13.62 -10.11
C ALA A 276 14.61 14.88 -10.25
N THR A 277 15.69 14.95 -9.46
CA THR A 277 16.66 16.05 -9.42
C THR A 277 18.07 15.50 -9.58
N ALA A 278 18.69 15.72 -10.73
CA ALA A 278 20.09 15.39 -11.00
C ALA A 278 20.94 16.66 -10.79
N ALA A 279 21.60 16.75 -9.64
CA ALA A 279 22.43 17.89 -9.24
C ALA A 279 23.92 17.53 -9.26
N GLY A 280 24.80 18.53 -9.37
CA GLY A 280 26.25 18.30 -9.46
C GLY A 280 26.70 17.73 -10.80
N LEU A 281 25.88 17.88 -11.85
CA LEU A 281 26.28 17.60 -13.23
C LEU A 281 27.34 18.63 -13.66
N PRO A 282 28.37 18.27 -14.47
CA PRO A 282 29.34 19.24 -14.96
C PRO A 282 28.68 20.40 -15.71
N GLY A 283 29.27 21.60 -15.62
CA GLY A 283 28.75 22.83 -16.23
C GLY A 283 28.33 22.71 -17.70
N THR A 284 27.36 23.55 -18.08
CA THR A 284 26.75 23.58 -19.43
C THR A 284 26.94 24.91 -20.14
N GLY A 285 27.37 25.95 -19.43
CA GLY A 285 27.84 27.21 -19.99
C GLY A 285 29.25 27.46 -19.49
N LEU A 286 30.15 27.94 -20.35
CA LEU A 286 31.51 28.23 -19.94
C LEU A 286 31.56 29.57 -19.18
N LYS A 287 32.23 29.61 -18.03
CA LYS A 287 32.39 30.82 -17.21
C LYS A 287 33.78 31.42 -17.41
N ILE A 288 33.82 32.70 -17.74
CA ILE A 288 35.03 33.47 -18.07
C ILE A 288 35.26 34.61 -17.07
N LEU A 289 36.52 34.91 -16.80
CA LEU A 289 36.99 36.10 -16.11
C LEU A 289 37.76 36.93 -17.13
N HIS A 290 37.36 38.17 -17.34
CA HIS A 290 38.08 39.09 -18.23
C HIS A 290 39.18 39.82 -17.44
N PRO A 291 40.40 39.96 -17.98
CA PRO A 291 41.42 40.80 -17.38
C PRO A 291 41.06 42.29 -17.53
N ARG A 292 41.73 43.18 -16.77
CA ARG A 292 41.61 44.64 -16.94
C ARG A 292 42.61 45.21 -17.97
N ASP A 293 43.76 44.58 -18.14
CA ASP A 293 44.63 44.75 -19.33
C ASP A 293 44.16 43.76 -20.41
N ASP A 294 43.65 44.26 -21.54
CA ASP A 294 43.07 43.42 -22.61
C ASP A 294 44.12 42.67 -23.44
N THR A 295 45.41 42.98 -23.25
CA THR A 295 46.54 42.23 -23.80
C THR A 295 46.93 41.00 -22.94
N ALA A 296 46.26 40.80 -21.80
CA ALA A 296 46.40 39.62 -20.97
C ALA A 296 45.41 38.50 -21.29
N GLN A 297 45.70 37.31 -20.77
CA GLN A 297 44.93 36.07 -20.93
C GLN A 297 43.52 36.19 -20.33
N ARG A 298 42.50 35.71 -21.05
CA ARG A 298 41.19 35.41 -20.46
C ARG A 298 41.27 34.09 -19.67
N MET A 299 40.62 34.05 -18.51
CA MET A 299 40.66 32.91 -17.58
C MET A 299 39.30 32.21 -17.50
N LEU A 300 39.28 30.89 -17.44
CA LEU A 300 38.10 30.05 -17.28
C LEU A 300 37.94 29.65 -15.82
N LEU A 301 36.74 29.78 -15.26
CA LEU A 301 36.46 29.38 -13.88
C LEU A 301 36.15 27.88 -13.78
N ALA A 302 36.91 27.15 -12.95
CA ALA A 302 36.78 25.70 -12.83
C ALA A 302 35.73 25.23 -11.83
N GLY A 303 35.25 23.99 -11.98
CA GLY A 303 34.36 23.34 -11.03
C GLY A 303 32.89 23.75 -11.11
N ASP A 304 32.49 24.44 -12.18
CA ASP A 304 31.09 24.81 -12.34
C ASP A 304 30.21 23.59 -12.56
N THR A 305 29.01 23.61 -11.95
CA THR A 305 28.04 22.52 -12.01
C THR A 305 26.63 23.03 -12.28
N THR A 306 25.78 22.15 -12.76
CA THR A 306 24.38 22.41 -13.07
C THR A 306 23.47 21.38 -12.39
N THR A 307 22.17 21.71 -12.38
CA THR A 307 21.10 20.84 -11.90
C THR A 307 20.03 20.75 -12.97
N ALA A 308 19.60 19.54 -13.28
CA ALA A 308 18.47 19.28 -14.18
C ALA A 308 17.38 18.51 -13.43
N THR A 309 16.12 18.80 -13.72
CA THR A 309 14.95 18.19 -13.08
C THR A 309 13.98 17.61 -14.11
N ALA A 310 13.16 16.66 -13.68
CA ALA A 310 11.97 16.21 -14.40
C ALA A 310 10.92 15.69 -13.42
N ASP A 311 9.65 15.92 -13.73
CA ASP A 311 8.51 15.49 -12.92
C ASP A 311 7.68 14.46 -13.70
N ALA A 312 7.06 13.50 -12.99
CA ALA A 312 6.03 12.63 -13.54
C ALA A 312 4.88 12.44 -12.55
N ALA A 313 3.65 12.53 -13.06
CA ALA A 313 2.44 12.32 -12.28
C ALA A 313 1.99 10.85 -12.32
N ILE A 314 1.43 10.36 -11.21
CA ILE A 314 0.80 9.04 -11.07
C ILE A 314 -0.56 9.25 -10.40
N LYS A 315 -1.61 8.67 -10.98
CA LYS A 315 -2.96 8.69 -10.37
C LYS A 315 -3.04 7.63 -9.28
N VAL A 316 -3.49 8.02 -8.09
CA VAL A 316 -3.67 7.11 -6.95
C VAL A 316 -5.16 6.95 -6.69
N THR A 317 -5.70 5.76 -6.89
CA THR A 317 -7.10 5.43 -6.57
C THR A 317 -7.26 5.07 -5.09
N ALA A 318 -8.51 5.01 -4.63
CA ALA A 318 -8.82 4.52 -3.29
C ALA A 318 -8.19 3.14 -3.03
N ALA A 319 -7.80 2.86 -1.78
CA ALA A 319 -7.24 1.57 -1.39
C ALA A 319 -8.32 0.46 -1.51
N PRO A 320 -7.98 -0.72 -2.06
CA PRO A 320 -8.96 -1.79 -2.23
C PRO A 320 -9.47 -2.30 -0.88
N GLY A 321 -10.70 -2.81 -0.88
CA GLY A 321 -11.31 -3.47 0.27
C GLY A 321 -11.80 -4.87 -0.05
N GLY A 322 -12.56 -5.44 0.88
CA GLY A 322 -13.18 -6.74 0.75
C GLY A 322 -14.44 -6.92 1.61
N VAL A 323 -14.98 -8.14 1.60
CA VAL A 323 -16.08 -8.60 2.48
C VAL A 323 -15.94 -10.08 2.79
N THR A 324 -16.22 -10.49 4.03
CA THR A 324 -16.45 -11.90 4.39
C THR A 324 -17.94 -12.16 4.60
N ILE A 325 -18.54 -12.96 3.73
CA ILE A 325 -19.88 -13.52 3.89
C ILE A 325 -19.78 -14.69 4.87
N ARG A 326 -20.57 -14.68 5.95
CA ARG A 326 -20.72 -15.81 6.88
C ARG A 326 -22.13 -16.37 6.77
N LYS A 327 -22.27 -17.66 6.46
CA LYS A 327 -23.54 -18.31 6.16
C LYS A 327 -23.98 -19.27 7.26
N LYS A 328 -25.22 -19.10 7.72
CA LYS A 328 -25.84 -19.98 8.71
C LYS A 328 -27.34 -20.16 8.50
N ASP A 329 -27.93 -21.07 9.26
CA ASP A 329 -29.37 -21.21 9.45
C ASP A 329 -29.87 -20.47 10.73
N PRO A 330 -31.18 -20.50 11.07
CA PRO A 330 -31.72 -19.80 12.25
C PRO A 330 -31.30 -20.44 13.57
N GLY A 331 -31.02 -21.75 13.58
CA GLY A 331 -30.48 -22.47 14.75
C GLY A 331 -29.00 -22.15 15.02
N GLY A 332 -28.28 -21.70 14.00
CA GLY A 332 -26.88 -21.29 14.08
C GLY A 332 -25.89 -22.22 13.37
N ASP A 333 -26.36 -23.32 12.77
CA ASP A 333 -25.54 -24.26 11.99
C ASP A 333 -24.98 -23.53 10.76
N ARG A 334 -23.70 -23.80 10.43
CA ARG A 334 -23.00 -23.19 9.29
C ARG A 334 -23.43 -23.86 7.98
N LEU A 335 -23.68 -23.07 6.94
CA LEU A 335 -24.09 -23.59 5.62
C LEU A 335 -22.94 -23.56 4.62
N VAL A 336 -22.58 -24.74 4.12
CA VAL A 336 -21.45 -25.00 3.22
C VAL A 336 -21.97 -25.15 1.78
N GLY A 337 -21.25 -24.58 0.80
CA GLY A 337 -21.61 -24.66 -0.62
C GLY A 337 -22.64 -23.64 -1.10
N ALA A 338 -23.14 -22.77 -0.22
CA ALA A 338 -24.03 -21.65 -0.57
C ALA A 338 -23.30 -20.70 -1.53
N SER A 339 -23.95 -20.31 -2.62
CA SER A 339 -23.35 -19.70 -3.80
C SER A 339 -23.77 -18.26 -3.96
N PHE A 340 -22.80 -17.36 -4.10
CA PHE A 340 -23.02 -15.92 -4.11
C PHE A 340 -22.42 -15.26 -5.35
N GLN A 341 -23.11 -14.22 -5.81
CA GLN A 341 -22.62 -13.26 -6.78
C GLN A 341 -22.63 -11.87 -6.15
N LEU A 342 -21.52 -11.14 -6.30
CA LEU A 342 -21.42 -9.73 -5.98
C LEU A 342 -21.57 -8.92 -7.26
N ILE A 343 -22.52 -7.99 -7.29
CA ILE A 343 -22.97 -7.30 -8.50
C ILE A 343 -22.76 -5.79 -8.35
N ASP A 344 -22.12 -5.19 -9.34
CA ASP A 344 -21.97 -3.75 -9.51
C ASP A 344 -23.33 -3.11 -9.87
N PRO A 345 -23.90 -2.22 -9.02
CA PRO A 345 -25.21 -1.65 -9.24
C PRO A 345 -25.24 -0.61 -10.38
N ALA A 346 -24.09 -0.09 -10.81
CA ALA A 346 -24.03 0.89 -11.90
C ALA A 346 -24.15 0.25 -13.29
N GLY A 347 -23.92 -1.06 -13.41
CA GLY A 347 -23.96 -1.79 -14.70
C GLY A 347 -24.56 -3.20 -14.65
N GLY A 348 -25.01 -3.69 -13.50
CA GLY A 348 -25.53 -5.05 -13.33
C GLY A 348 -24.49 -6.16 -13.50
N ARG A 349 -23.20 -5.82 -13.54
CA ARG A 349 -22.09 -6.73 -13.81
C ARG A 349 -21.71 -7.53 -12.56
N VAL A 350 -21.63 -8.86 -12.66
CA VAL A 350 -21.00 -9.68 -11.62
C VAL A 350 -19.51 -9.33 -11.56
N VAL A 351 -19.05 -8.84 -10.41
CA VAL A 351 -17.64 -8.47 -10.16
C VAL A 351 -16.85 -9.56 -9.46
N ALA A 352 -17.54 -10.39 -8.68
CA ALA A 352 -16.99 -11.57 -8.03
C ALA A 352 -18.10 -12.60 -7.80
N GLU A 353 -17.76 -13.88 -7.82
CA GLU A 353 -18.68 -14.96 -7.43
C GLU A 353 -17.91 -16.11 -6.76
N GLY A 354 -18.60 -16.91 -5.96
CA GLY A 354 -17.98 -17.98 -5.20
C GLY A 354 -18.98 -18.79 -4.36
N LYS A 355 -18.46 -19.76 -3.60
CA LYS A 355 -19.25 -20.61 -2.70
C LYS A 355 -18.68 -20.63 -1.29
N THR A 356 -19.52 -20.83 -0.28
CA THR A 356 -19.07 -20.93 1.11
C THR A 356 -18.25 -22.21 1.35
N GLY A 357 -17.10 -22.05 2.02
CA GLY A 357 -16.21 -23.14 2.41
C GLY A 357 -16.77 -23.98 3.55
N ALA A 358 -15.98 -24.98 3.99
CA ALA A 358 -16.37 -25.93 5.04
C ALA A 358 -16.62 -25.29 6.42
N ASP A 359 -16.17 -24.06 6.64
CA ASP A 359 -16.43 -23.26 7.85
C ASP A 359 -17.69 -22.39 7.74
N GLY A 360 -18.39 -22.41 6.61
CA GLY A 360 -19.55 -21.58 6.28
C GLY A 360 -19.20 -20.17 5.79
N THR A 361 -17.95 -19.88 5.40
CA THR A 361 -17.56 -18.52 4.97
C THR A 361 -17.11 -18.43 3.51
N LEU A 362 -17.25 -17.24 2.93
CA LEU A 362 -16.78 -16.86 1.60
C LEU A 362 -16.20 -15.45 1.68
N ALA A 363 -14.98 -15.24 1.19
CA ALA A 363 -14.30 -13.94 1.21
C ALA A 363 -14.04 -13.43 -0.21
N PHE A 364 -14.22 -12.13 -0.41
CA PHE A 364 -13.79 -11.40 -1.60
C PHE A 364 -12.91 -10.23 -1.17
N ASP A 365 -11.70 -10.12 -1.72
CA ASP A 365 -10.71 -9.06 -1.47
C ASP A 365 -10.28 -8.41 -2.80
N GLY A 366 -9.60 -7.27 -2.74
CA GLY A 366 -9.12 -6.56 -3.93
C GLY A 366 -10.21 -5.76 -4.67
N LEU A 367 -11.37 -5.57 -4.03
CA LEU A 367 -12.53 -4.88 -4.61
C LEU A 367 -12.37 -3.36 -4.50
N ALA A 368 -12.85 -2.62 -5.50
CA ALA A 368 -12.94 -1.17 -5.41
C ALA A 368 -13.96 -0.77 -4.31
N PRO A 369 -13.67 0.23 -3.47
CA PRO A 369 -14.60 0.69 -2.44
C PRO A 369 -15.93 1.21 -3.03
N GLY A 370 -17.04 0.94 -2.34
CA GLY A 370 -18.38 1.31 -2.81
C GLY A 370 -19.47 0.35 -2.33
N THR A 371 -20.70 0.60 -2.77
CA THR A 371 -21.86 -0.26 -2.49
C THR A 371 -22.10 -1.24 -3.64
N TYR A 372 -22.36 -2.50 -3.30
CA TYR A 372 -22.58 -3.60 -4.24
C TYR A 372 -23.82 -4.40 -3.85
N ARG A 373 -24.53 -4.94 -4.84
CA ARG A 373 -25.66 -5.85 -4.61
C ARG A 373 -25.15 -7.27 -4.43
N LEU A 374 -25.30 -7.83 -3.23
CA LEU A 374 -25.04 -9.24 -2.95
C LEU A 374 -26.29 -10.06 -3.30
N ARG A 375 -26.11 -11.04 -4.19
CA ARG A 375 -27.13 -12.02 -4.60
C ARG A 375 -26.72 -13.41 -4.14
N GLU A 376 -27.66 -14.14 -3.55
CA GLU A 376 -27.55 -15.59 -3.39
C GLU A 376 -28.15 -16.29 -4.62
N THR A 377 -27.43 -17.25 -5.19
CA THR A 377 -27.87 -18.02 -6.37
C THR A 377 -28.31 -19.44 -6.03
N ASP A 378 -27.76 -20.02 -4.96
CA ASP A 378 -28.05 -21.36 -4.44
C ASP A 378 -27.71 -21.39 -2.94
N THR A 379 -28.58 -21.91 -2.07
CA THR A 379 -28.31 -22.05 -0.62
C THR A 379 -27.32 -23.18 -0.31
N GLY A 380 -26.98 -24.02 -1.31
CA GLY A 380 -26.19 -25.24 -1.13
C GLY A 380 -26.95 -26.38 -0.44
N SER A 381 -28.22 -26.17 -0.07
CA SER A 381 -28.99 -27.11 0.76
C SER A 381 -30.47 -27.13 0.42
N ARG A 382 -31.01 -28.33 0.23
CA ARG A 382 -32.44 -28.53 -0.11
C ARG A 382 -33.39 -28.06 1.00
N LEU A 383 -32.92 -27.94 2.25
CA LEU A 383 -33.75 -27.59 3.41
C LEU A 383 -34.03 -26.08 3.55
N HIS A 384 -33.33 -25.22 2.80
CA HIS A 384 -33.37 -23.77 2.96
C HIS A 384 -33.99 -23.05 1.77
N GLU A 385 -34.53 -21.85 2.03
CA GLU A 385 -34.91 -20.88 1.00
C GLU A 385 -33.87 -19.75 0.92
N ARG A 386 -33.69 -19.17 -0.27
CA ARG A 386 -32.73 -18.08 -0.47
C ARG A 386 -33.26 -16.78 0.13
N VAL A 387 -32.36 -15.98 0.68
CA VAL A 387 -32.70 -14.59 1.05
C VAL A 387 -32.84 -13.69 -0.19
N PRO A 388 -33.58 -12.56 -0.10
CA PRO A 388 -33.55 -11.52 -1.13
C PRO A 388 -32.16 -10.91 -1.32
N ASP A 389 -31.85 -10.47 -2.55
CA ASP A 389 -30.61 -9.73 -2.84
C ASP A 389 -30.54 -8.43 -1.99
N GLN A 390 -29.38 -8.14 -1.41
CA GLN A 390 -29.19 -7.00 -0.48
C GLN A 390 -27.96 -6.16 -0.81
N ASP A 391 -28.00 -4.86 -0.54
CA ASP A 391 -26.85 -3.98 -0.73
C ASP A 391 -25.86 -4.07 0.43
N ILE A 392 -24.58 -4.17 0.09
CA ILE A 392 -23.46 -4.26 1.03
C ILE A 392 -22.36 -3.25 0.67
N THR A 393 -21.59 -2.78 1.66
CA THR A 393 -20.55 -1.77 1.45
C THR A 393 -19.15 -2.35 1.61
N ILE A 394 -18.35 -2.27 0.55
CA ILE A 394 -16.90 -2.44 0.60
C ILE A 394 -16.29 -1.14 1.10
N THR A 395 -15.70 -1.15 2.30
CA THR A 395 -15.00 0.03 2.83
C THR A 395 -13.56 0.08 2.30
N GLU A 396 -13.08 1.27 1.97
CA GLU A 396 -11.67 1.52 1.63
C GLU A 396 -10.70 0.96 2.68
N GLY A 397 -9.64 0.30 2.22
CA GLY A 397 -8.58 -0.29 3.03
C GLY A 397 -8.98 -1.45 3.97
N LYS A 398 -10.27 -1.77 4.11
CA LYS A 398 -10.71 -2.91 4.94
C LYS A 398 -10.70 -4.20 4.13
N THR A 399 -9.78 -5.10 4.47
CA THR A 399 -9.78 -6.48 3.96
C THR A 399 -11.07 -7.22 4.31
N ALA A 400 -11.36 -8.31 3.61
CA ALA A 400 -12.53 -9.15 3.84
C ALA A 400 -12.68 -9.57 5.30
N ALA A 401 -11.59 -9.95 5.96
CA ALA A 401 -11.57 -10.35 7.37
C ALA A 401 -12.00 -9.21 8.32
N ALA A 402 -11.72 -7.97 7.96
CA ALA A 402 -12.09 -6.75 8.70
C ALA A 402 -13.49 -6.22 8.34
N ASN A 403 -14.18 -6.83 7.36
CA ASN A 403 -15.52 -6.45 6.91
C ASN A 403 -16.47 -7.68 6.81
N PRO A 404 -16.80 -8.35 7.94
CA PRO A 404 -17.68 -9.51 7.94
C PRO A 404 -19.18 -9.14 7.97
N ILE A 405 -19.98 -9.86 7.19
CA ILE A 405 -21.45 -9.84 7.22
C ILE A 405 -21.99 -11.26 7.48
N THR A 406 -23.23 -11.37 7.98
CA THR A 406 -23.86 -12.68 8.29
C THR A 406 -25.19 -12.83 7.56
N ILE A 407 -25.32 -13.88 6.76
CA ILE A 407 -26.50 -14.18 5.95
C ILE A 407 -27.18 -15.45 6.48
N VAL A 408 -28.43 -15.31 6.94
CA VAL A 408 -29.21 -16.38 7.56
C VAL A 408 -30.29 -16.85 6.60
N ASP A 409 -30.29 -18.13 6.21
CA ASP A 409 -31.43 -18.67 5.44
C ASP A 409 -32.50 -19.18 6.38
N PRO A 410 -33.79 -18.90 6.14
CA PRO A 410 -34.86 -19.65 6.78
C PRO A 410 -34.82 -21.12 6.34
N PHE A 411 -35.32 -22.01 7.18
CA PHE A 411 -35.73 -23.34 6.71
C PHE A 411 -37.00 -23.21 5.87
N LYS A 412 -37.15 -24.10 4.89
CA LYS A 412 -38.44 -24.30 4.21
C LYS A 412 -39.50 -24.75 5.22
N PRO A 413 -40.70 -24.15 5.20
CA PRO A 413 -41.77 -24.55 6.10
C PRO A 413 -42.17 -26.00 5.89
N ALA A 414 -42.72 -26.61 6.93
CA ALA A 414 -43.41 -27.88 6.86
C ALA A 414 -44.89 -27.68 6.47
N ASP A 415 -45.47 -28.64 5.78
CA ASP A 415 -46.91 -28.69 5.53
C ASP A 415 -47.58 -29.54 6.61
N LEU A 416 -48.50 -28.97 7.38
CA LEU A 416 -49.38 -29.70 8.28
C LEU A 416 -50.70 -30.01 7.59
N THR A 417 -51.08 -31.28 7.56
CA THR A 417 -52.47 -31.71 7.30
C THR A 417 -53.07 -32.25 8.60
N LEU A 418 -54.11 -31.59 9.08
CA LEU A 418 -54.97 -32.07 10.16
C LEU A 418 -56.13 -32.88 9.59
N THR A 419 -56.55 -33.91 10.30
CA THR A 419 -57.76 -34.68 10.03
C THR A 419 -58.55 -34.80 11.32
N LYS A 420 -59.81 -34.37 11.31
CA LYS A 420 -60.72 -34.49 12.45
C LYS A 420 -61.58 -35.72 12.28
N ILE A 421 -61.67 -36.56 13.30
CA ILE A 421 -62.48 -37.79 13.27
C ILE A 421 -63.41 -37.91 14.49
N ASP A 422 -64.49 -38.66 14.29
CA ASP A 422 -65.26 -39.30 15.36
C ASP A 422 -64.38 -40.42 15.96
N LYS A 423 -64.28 -40.45 17.29
CA LYS A 423 -63.36 -41.31 18.04
C LYS A 423 -63.69 -42.81 17.97
N ASP A 424 -64.96 -43.15 17.78
CA ASP A 424 -65.46 -44.52 17.89
C ASP A 424 -65.67 -45.17 16.52
N THR A 425 -65.95 -44.36 15.49
CA THR A 425 -66.24 -44.79 14.11
C THR A 425 -65.16 -44.40 13.10
N GLY A 426 -64.27 -43.47 13.44
CA GLY A 426 -63.23 -42.98 12.54
C GLY A 426 -63.73 -42.08 11.39
N THR A 427 -65.02 -41.74 11.33
CA THR A 427 -65.56 -40.89 10.26
C THR A 427 -65.06 -39.45 10.37
N THR A 428 -64.73 -38.84 9.24
CA THR A 428 -64.19 -37.47 9.15
C THR A 428 -65.20 -36.39 9.51
N LEU A 429 -64.81 -35.40 10.31
CA LEU A 429 -65.70 -34.38 10.89
C LEU A 429 -65.42 -32.95 10.38
N PRO A 430 -66.38 -32.31 9.67
CA PRO A 430 -66.26 -30.92 9.25
C PRO A 430 -66.53 -29.93 10.39
N GLY A 431 -65.93 -28.73 10.31
CA GLY A 431 -66.28 -27.58 11.14
C GLY A 431 -65.63 -27.47 12.51
N ALA A 432 -64.70 -28.38 12.88
CA ALA A 432 -63.81 -28.17 14.02
C ALA A 432 -62.87 -26.99 13.76
N VAL A 433 -62.56 -26.21 14.80
CA VAL A 433 -61.56 -25.13 14.74
C VAL A 433 -60.38 -25.50 15.63
N ILE A 434 -59.19 -25.54 15.04
CA ILE A 434 -57.95 -25.93 15.70
C ILE A 434 -56.99 -24.75 15.65
N ASN A 435 -56.50 -24.35 16.82
CA ASN A 435 -55.41 -23.38 16.97
C ASN A 435 -54.09 -24.14 17.00
N ILE A 436 -53.13 -23.71 16.18
CA ILE A 436 -51.73 -24.13 16.28
C ILE A 436 -50.97 -23.03 17.04
N SER A 437 -50.46 -23.37 18.21
CA SER A 437 -49.56 -22.52 18.99
C SER A 437 -48.11 -22.95 18.84
N ALA A 438 -47.21 -21.96 18.83
CA ALA A 438 -45.79 -22.22 19.07
C ALA A 438 -45.61 -22.84 20.47
N ASP A 439 -44.60 -23.68 20.63
CA ASP A 439 -44.18 -24.17 21.93
C ASP A 439 -43.63 -23.05 22.82
N THR A 440 -43.95 -23.09 24.12
CA THR A 440 -43.38 -22.21 25.14
C THR A 440 -43.00 -23.00 26.38
N VAL A 441 -41.98 -22.53 27.10
CA VAL A 441 -41.56 -23.10 28.39
C VAL A 441 -42.16 -22.26 29.52
N GLY A 442 -42.94 -22.90 30.39
CA GLY A 442 -43.52 -22.30 31.58
C GLY A 442 -42.46 -21.99 32.66
N ALA A 443 -42.84 -21.19 33.66
CA ALA A 443 -41.97 -20.87 34.79
C ALA A 443 -41.61 -22.10 35.67
N ASP A 444 -42.32 -23.21 35.49
CA ASP A 444 -42.04 -24.52 36.09
C ASP A 444 -41.15 -25.42 35.22
N GLY A 445 -40.64 -24.91 34.09
CA GLY A 445 -39.77 -25.62 33.15
C GLY A 445 -40.49 -26.57 32.20
N LYS A 446 -41.84 -26.61 32.17
CA LYS A 446 -42.60 -27.50 31.28
C LYS A 446 -42.93 -26.84 29.94
N HIS A 447 -42.91 -27.66 28.89
CA HIS A 447 -43.35 -27.28 27.53
C HIS A 447 -44.88 -27.26 27.42
N GLY A 448 -45.44 -26.39 26.58
CA GLY A 448 -46.88 -26.23 26.39
C GLY A 448 -47.27 -25.22 25.31
N PRO A 449 -48.57 -25.07 25.02
CA PRO A 449 -49.06 -24.13 24.00
C PRO A 449 -48.85 -22.67 24.40
N GLY A 450 -48.01 -21.97 23.64
CA GLY A 450 -47.79 -20.52 23.72
C GLY A 450 -48.67 -19.74 22.74
N GLN A 451 -48.06 -18.73 22.10
CA GLN A 451 -48.72 -17.88 21.11
C GLN A 451 -49.28 -18.70 19.93
N THR A 452 -50.55 -18.50 19.59
CA THR A 452 -51.16 -19.03 18.37
C THR A 452 -50.50 -18.42 17.13
N VAL A 453 -49.94 -19.28 16.28
CA VAL A 453 -49.30 -18.92 15.00
C VAL A 453 -50.22 -19.16 13.80
N ALA A 454 -51.19 -20.06 13.92
CA ALA A 454 -52.22 -20.30 12.92
C ALA A 454 -53.51 -20.79 13.56
N THR A 455 -54.65 -20.51 12.93
CA THR A 455 -55.94 -21.11 13.25
C THR A 455 -56.53 -21.67 11.96
N VAL A 456 -57.00 -22.92 12.00
CA VAL A 456 -57.58 -23.61 10.84
C VAL A 456 -58.95 -24.19 11.20
N THR A 457 -59.82 -24.32 10.19
CA THR A 457 -61.13 -24.97 10.32
C THR A 457 -61.22 -26.14 9.36
N THR A 458 -61.79 -27.27 9.81
CA THR A 458 -61.89 -28.47 8.96
C THR A 458 -62.98 -28.34 7.90
N GLY A 459 -62.61 -28.67 6.65
CA GLY A 459 -63.49 -28.63 5.48
C GLY A 459 -64.49 -29.79 5.43
N PRO A 460 -65.28 -29.90 4.34
CA PRO A 460 -66.31 -30.93 4.16
C PRO A 460 -65.79 -32.38 4.20
N ASP A 461 -64.50 -32.58 3.93
CA ASP A 461 -63.77 -33.85 4.02
C ASP A 461 -63.19 -34.12 5.43
N GLY A 462 -63.46 -33.24 6.39
CA GLY A 462 -62.90 -33.26 7.74
C GLY A 462 -61.39 -32.97 7.81
N THR A 463 -60.77 -32.44 6.75
CA THR A 463 -59.35 -32.07 6.75
C THR A 463 -59.13 -30.56 6.85
N ALA A 464 -57.95 -30.16 7.31
CA ALA A 464 -57.48 -28.78 7.27
C ALA A 464 -55.97 -28.77 6.99
N SER A 465 -55.45 -27.69 6.41
CA SER A 465 -54.01 -27.55 6.14
C SER A 465 -53.45 -26.21 6.57
N ALA A 466 -52.19 -26.22 7.02
CA ALA A 466 -51.40 -25.05 7.37
C ALA A 466 -49.94 -25.23 6.92
N LYS A 467 -49.22 -24.13 6.72
CA LYS A 467 -47.75 -24.15 6.71
C LYS A 467 -47.24 -23.79 8.10
N LEU A 468 -46.22 -24.50 8.56
CA LEU A 468 -45.52 -24.26 9.82
C LEU A 468 -44.08 -23.87 9.50
N ASP A 469 -43.65 -22.71 9.98
CA ASP A 469 -42.25 -22.31 9.89
C ASP A 469 -41.37 -23.30 10.68
N VAL A 470 -40.07 -23.34 10.34
CA VAL A 470 -39.11 -24.18 11.07
C VAL A 470 -37.90 -23.33 11.44
N LEU A 471 -37.48 -23.43 12.70
CA LEU A 471 -36.38 -22.67 13.29
C LEU A 471 -35.15 -23.55 13.56
N LEU A 472 -35.35 -24.86 13.66
CA LEU A 472 -34.31 -25.84 14.00
C LEU A 472 -34.33 -27.02 13.03
N LYS A 473 -33.15 -27.46 12.61
CA LYS A 473 -32.93 -28.61 11.72
C LYS A 473 -33.50 -29.93 12.25
N ALA A 474 -33.44 -30.11 13.56
CA ALA A 474 -34.02 -31.25 14.28
C ALA A 474 -35.56 -31.18 14.43
N GLY A 475 -36.14 -30.03 14.08
CA GLY A 475 -37.57 -29.76 14.13
C GLY A 475 -37.95 -28.70 15.16
N THR A 476 -39.08 -28.02 14.91
CA THR A 476 -39.67 -27.00 15.77
C THR A 476 -40.99 -27.51 16.34
N THR A 477 -41.16 -27.37 17.65
CA THR A 477 -42.34 -27.87 18.37
C THR A 477 -43.49 -26.88 18.29
N TYR A 478 -44.68 -27.43 18.06
CA TYR A 478 -45.97 -26.75 18.02
C TYR A 478 -47.00 -27.56 18.80
N TRP A 479 -48.12 -26.93 19.15
CA TRP A 479 -49.24 -27.53 19.86
C TRP A 479 -50.53 -27.27 19.10
N ALA A 480 -51.25 -28.33 18.72
CA ALA A 480 -52.61 -28.22 18.20
C ALA A 480 -53.61 -28.35 19.35
N THR A 481 -54.41 -27.31 19.54
CA THR A 481 -55.47 -27.24 20.56
C THR A 481 -56.79 -26.96 19.88
N GLU A 482 -57.81 -27.78 20.12
CA GLU A 482 -59.14 -27.48 19.61
C GLU A 482 -59.76 -26.30 20.38
N SER A 483 -60.31 -25.33 19.65
CA SER A 483 -61.00 -24.16 20.21
C SER A 483 -62.51 -24.19 19.97
N LYS A 484 -62.99 -25.05 19.07
CA LYS A 484 -64.41 -25.33 18.82
C LYS A 484 -64.59 -26.72 18.21
N ALA A 485 -65.41 -27.56 18.84
CA ALA A 485 -65.79 -28.88 18.34
C ALA A 485 -66.68 -28.81 17.08
N PRO A 486 -66.74 -29.90 16.28
CA PRO A 486 -67.80 -30.14 15.30
C PRO A 486 -69.19 -30.16 15.94
N THR A 487 -70.24 -29.92 15.15
CA THR A 487 -71.62 -29.95 15.64
C THR A 487 -72.03 -31.37 16.08
N GLY A 488 -72.38 -31.52 17.36
CA GLY A 488 -72.76 -32.81 17.97
C GLY A 488 -71.61 -33.58 18.61
N TYR A 489 -70.45 -32.94 18.82
CA TYR A 489 -69.26 -33.52 19.43
C TYR A 489 -68.80 -32.71 20.65
N GLU A 490 -68.12 -33.38 21.58
CA GLU A 490 -67.52 -32.77 22.76
C GLU A 490 -66.16 -32.17 22.43
N LEU A 491 -65.85 -30.99 22.99
CA LEU A 491 -64.59 -30.27 22.75
C LEU A 491 -63.39 -31.06 23.30
N ASN A 492 -62.41 -31.34 22.45
CA ASN A 492 -61.17 -31.96 22.88
C ASN A 492 -60.24 -30.94 23.56
N THR A 493 -60.30 -30.90 24.89
CA THR A 493 -59.51 -29.98 25.74
C THR A 493 -58.04 -30.38 25.92
N THR A 494 -57.56 -31.44 25.26
CA THR A 494 -56.17 -31.92 25.40
C THR A 494 -55.31 -31.44 24.21
N PRO A 495 -54.32 -30.54 24.43
CA PRO A 495 -53.40 -30.13 23.38
C PRO A 495 -52.53 -31.28 22.87
N GLN A 496 -52.40 -31.40 21.56
CA GLN A 496 -51.53 -32.39 20.91
C GLN A 496 -50.21 -31.76 20.47
N GLN A 497 -49.09 -32.29 20.94
CA GLN A 497 -47.76 -31.86 20.51
C GLN A 497 -47.45 -32.33 19.07
N ILE A 498 -46.81 -31.45 18.29
CA ILE A 498 -46.43 -31.64 16.89
C ILE A 498 -44.98 -31.15 16.74
N THR A 499 -44.12 -31.85 15.98
CA THR A 499 -42.75 -31.39 15.69
C THR A 499 -42.52 -31.27 14.19
N ALA A 500 -42.52 -30.04 13.69
CA ALA A 500 -42.34 -29.70 12.28
C ALA A 500 -40.86 -29.72 11.89
N THR A 501 -40.46 -30.57 10.94
CA THR A 501 -39.11 -30.61 10.37
C THR A 501 -39.11 -29.99 8.96
N PRO A 502 -37.97 -29.44 8.47
CA PRO A 502 -37.96 -28.69 7.22
C PRO A 502 -38.44 -29.53 6.03
N THR A 503 -39.30 -28.96 5.18
CA THR A 503 -39.94 -29.66 4.03
C THR A 503 -40.82 -30.88 4.35
N ALA A 504 -41.11 -31.18 5.62
CA ALA A 504 -41.92 -32.35 5.97
C ALA A 504 -43.41 -32.14 5.69
N HIS A 505 -44.11 -33.23 5.33
CA HIS A 505 -45.57 -33.28 5.25
C HIS A 505 -46.12 -34.04 6.46
N LEU A 506 -46.57 -33.32 7.47
CA LEU A 506 -47.10 -33.87 8.72
C LEU A 506 -48.58 -34.23 8.56
N LYS A 507 -48.97 -35.38 9.10
CA LYS A 507 -50.38 -35.80 9.21
C LYS A 507 -50.72 -35.99 10.67
N VAL A 508 -51.70 -35.24 11.16
CA VAL A 508 -52.12 -35.22 12.58
C VAL A 508 -53.62 -35.48 12.65
N THR A 509 -54.03 -36.42 13.49
CA THR A 509 -55.43 -36.83 13.64
C THR A 509 -55.93 -36.49 15.03
N ILE A 510 -57.01 -35.69 15.11
CA ILE A 510 -57.64 -35.29 16.37
C ILE A 510 -59.04 -35.90 16.44
N ALA A 511 -59.29 -36.73 17.46
CA ALA A 511 -60.54 -37.44 17.66
C ALA A 511 -61.42 -36.80 18.73
N ASP A 512 -62.75 -36.74 18.51
CA ASP A 512 -63.73 -36.33 19.53
C ASP A 512 -64.68 -37.46 19.91
N THR A 513 -65.11 -37.44 21.17
CA THR A 513 -66.29 -38.19 21.62
C THR A 513 -67.55 -37.49 21.09
N LYS A 514 -68.49 -38.28 20.55
CA LYS A 514 -69.80 -37.77 20.15
C LYS A 514 -70.64 -37.42 21.38
N THR A 515 -71.30 -36.25 21.38
CA THR A 515 -72.09 -35.81 22.54
C THR A 515 -73.22 -36.80 22.82
N PRO A 516 -73.37 -37.30 24.06
CA PRO A 516 -74.45 -38.23 24.41
C PRO A 516 -75.82 -37.68 24.04
N THR A 517 -76.55 -38.39 23.18
CA THR A 517 -77.94 -38.05 22.88
C THR A 517 -78.77 -38.36 24.12
N ALA A 518 -79.34 -37.32 24.74
CA ALA A 518 -80.17 -37.49 25.93
C ALA A 518 -81.36 -38.41 25.62
N SER A 519 -81.53 -39.47 26.42
CA SER A 519 -82.71 -40.35 26.33
C SER A 519 -84.01 -39.53 26.45
N PRO A 520 -85.05 -39.85 25.67
CA PRO A 520 -86.32 -39.13 25.74
C PRO A 520 -86.91 -39.20 27.16
N PRO A 521 -87.55 -38.11 27.64
CA PRO A 521 -88.04 -38.04 29.00
C PRO A 521 -89.14 -39.08 29.25
N VAL A 522 -88.91 -39.96 30.23
CA VAL A 522 -89.88 -40.99 30.64
C VAL A 522 -91.15 -40.32 31.14
N THR A 523 -92.24 -40.50 30.40
CA THR A 523 -93.53 -39.86 30.71
C THR A 523 -94.16 -40.53 31.93
N GLN A 524 -94.20 -39.84 33.07
CA GLN A 524 -94.95 -40.30 34.23
C GLN A 524 -96.47 -40.08 34.03
N PRO A 525 -97.34 -41.03 34.43
CA PRO A 525 -98.78 -40.84 34.40
C PRO A 525 -99.27 -39.71 35.34
N PRO A 526 -100.44 -39.09 35.08
CA PRO A 526 -100.94 -37.98 35.88
C PRO A 526 -101.41 -38.44 37.27
N VAL A 527 -100.83 -37.86 38.32
CA VAL A 527 -101.30 -38.05 39.71
C VAL A 527 -102.30 -36.96 40.08
N VAL A 528 -103.46 -37.37 40.59
CA VAL A 528 -104.58 -36.48 40.94
C VAL A 528 -104.28 -35.69 42.21
N ARG A 529 -104.67 -34.40 42.25
CA ARG A 529 -104.45 -33.48 43.38
C ARG A 529 -105.65 -33.44 44.35
N PRO A 530 -105.48 -33.75 45.65
CA PRO A 530 -106.48 -33.44 46.68
C PRO A 530 -106.51 -31.95 47.08
N PRO A 531 -107.64 -31.41 47.55
CA PRO A 531 -107.76 -30.03 48.03
C PRO A 531 -107.16 -29.82 49.45
N ALA A 532 -107.06 -28.56 49.86
CA ALA A 532 -106.39 -28.12 51.10
C ALA A 532 -107.30 -28.13 52.35
N SER A 533 -106.67 -28.00 53.53
CA SER A 533 -107.32 -27.85 54.85
C SER A 533 -106.54 -26.87 55.76
N PRO A 534 -107.16 -26.30 56.83
CA PRO A 534 -106.84 -24.94 57.32
C PRO A 534 -105.78 -24.81 58.45
N PRO A 535 -105.45 -23.58 58.90
CA PRO A 535 -104.28 -23.28 59.75
C PRO A 535 -104.58 -23.02 61.25
N ALA A 536 -103.52 -22.59 61.98
CA ALA A 536 -103.43 -22.16 63.40
C ALA A 536 -103.38 -23.30 64.45
N GLY A 537 -102.70 -23.13 65.59
CA GLY A 537 -101.80 -22.03 66.00
C GLY A 537 -101.33 -22.14 67.47
N GLY A 538 -100.26 -21.43 67.86
CA GLY A 538 -99.75 -21.37 69.24
C GLY A 538 -98.56 -20.40 69.38
N PRO A 539 -98.35 -19.69 70.52
CA PRO A 539 -97.85 -18.31 70.43
C PRO A 539 -96.63 -17.90 71.29
N ARG A 540 -95.81 -17.01 70.70
CA ARG A 540 -95.22 -15.77 71.25
C ARG A 540 -94.40 -15.81 72.56
N TYR A 541 -93.17 -15.28 72.49
CA TYR A 541 -92.75 -14.14 73.34
C TYR A 541 -91.80 -13.20 72.55
N ALA A 542 -91.47 -12.05 73.12
CA ALA A 542 -90.82 -10.86 72.51
C ALA A 542 -89.54 -10.48 73.29
N ALA A 543 -88.66 -9.52 72.93
CA ALA A 543 -88.22 -8.85 71.69
C ALA A 543 -87.04 -7.90 72.04
N THR A 544 -86.39 -7.25 71.05
CA THR A 544 -85.42 -6.12 71.18
C THR A 544 -84.12 -6.34 72.00
N GLY A 545 -82.97 -5.71 71.73
CA GLY A 545 -82.55 -4.80 70.65
C GLY A 545 -81.84 -3.53 71.18
N GLN A 546 -80.55 -3.31 70.87
CA GLN A 546 -79.81 -2.06 71.22
C GLN A 546 -78.55 -1.79 70.37
N LEU A 547 -77.94 -0.61 70.52
CA LEU A 547 -76.90 -0.01 69.65
C LEU A 547 -75.78 0.72 70.46
N ALA A 548 -74.54 0.68 69.94
CA ALA A 548 -73.45 1.69 70.06
C ALA A 548 -72.33 1.29 69.06
N HIS A 549 -71.78 2.12 68.17
CA HIS A 549 -70.91 3.33 68.33
C HIS A 549 -69.55 2.99 68.99
N THR A 550 -68.37 3.43 68.49
CA THR A 550 -67.94 4.43 67.47
C THR A 550 -67.04 3.79 66.38
N GLY A 551 -66.75 4.32 65.17
CA GLY A 551 -66.05 5.57 64.77
C GLY A 551 -64.52 5.36 64.77
N GLY A 552 -63.67 5.70 63.79
CA GLY A 552 -63.73 6.43 62.49
C GLY A 552 -62.31 7.02 62.22
N GLY A 553 -61.79 7.30 61.01
CA GLY A 553 -62.25 7.18 59.61
C GLY A 553 -61.13 7.67 58.65
N ASN A 554 -61.47 8.04 57.40
CA ASN A 554 -61.02 9.21 56.58
C ASN A 554 -59.55 9.74 56.69
N ILE A 555 -58.82 10.22 55.66
CA ILE A 555 -58.95 10.45 54.18
C ILE A 555 -57.49 10.67 53.64
N VAL A 556 -57.06 10.81 52.37
CA VAL A 556 -57.42 11.64 51.18
C VAL A 556 -56.96 10.93 49.86
N TRP A 557 -57.24 11.52 48.68
CA TRP A 557 -56.45 11.33 47.44
C TRP A 557 -55.23 12.27 47.38
N ALA A 558 -54.17 11.90 46.64
CA ALA A 558 -53.18 12.84 46.11
C ALA A 558 -52.49 12.33 44.83
N LEU A 559 -52.33 13.22 43.84
CA LEU A 559 -51.39 13.06 42.72
C LEU A 559 -50.06 13.76 43.09
N GLY A 560 -48.94 13.26 42.58
CA GLY A 560 -47.64 13.91 42.79
C GLY A 560 -46.54 13.38 41.87
N ALA A 561 -46.10 14.21 40.92
CA ALA A 561 -44.86 14.00 40.17
C ALA A 561 -43.71 14.73 40.86
N GLY A 562 -42.53 14.11 40.93
CA GLY A 562 -41.32 14.68 41.51
C GLY A 562 -40.10 13.83 41.13
N ALA A 563 -38.98 14.47 40.80
CA ALA A 563 -37.78 13.84 40.27
C ALA A 563 -36.54 14.13 41.15
N VAL A 564 -35.34 13.78 40.64
CA VAL A 564 -34.00 14.05 41.22
C VAL A 564 -33.64 13.08 42.36
N LEU A 565 -32.86 12.00 42.12
CA LEU A 565 -31.38 11.92 41.93
C LEU A 565 -30.54 12.21 43.20
N LEU A 566 -29.87 11.19 43.75
CA LEU A 566 -28.40 11.02 43.63
C LEU A 566 -27.86 9.78 44.39
N ALA A 567 -26.69 9.31 43.93
CA ALA A 567 -25.63 8.49 44.56
C ALA A 567 -25.88 7.60 45.82
N GLY A 568 -25.24 6.44 45.94
CA GLY A 568 -24.28 5.79 45.05
C GLY A 568 -23.37 4.76 45.75
N GLY A 569 -22.35 4.26 45.03
CA GLY A 569 -21.37 3.29 45.51
C GLY A 569 -21.65 1.85 45.02
N GLY A 570 -20.64 1.04 44.67
CA GLY A 570 -19.23 1.37 44.50
C GLY A 570 -18.36 0.13 44.23
N ALA A 571 -17.32 0.27 43.43
CA ALA A 571 -16.30 -0.77 43.23
C ALA A 571 -14.95 -0.14 42.85
N THR A 572 -13.95 -0.26 43.72
CA THR A 572 -12.57 0.18 43.47
C THR A 572 -11.65 -1.02 43.26
N VAL A 573 -10.87 -0.99 42.18
CA VAL A 573 -9.61 -1.76 42.09
C VAL A 573 -8.54 -0.83 41.53
N TRP A 574 -7.35 -0.87 42.12
CA TRP A 574 -6.21 0.00 41.84
C TRP A 574 -4.95 -0.86 41.72
N ALA A 575 -4.08 -0.62 40.72
CA ALA A 575 -2.61 -0.56 40.90
C ALA A 575 -1.77 -0.60 39.59
N THR A 576 -1.56 0.56 38.96
CA THR A 576 -0.23 0.95 38.40
C THR A 576 0.34 0.15 37.18
N ARG A 577 1.47 0.47 36.52
CA ARG A 577 2.57 1.42 36.84
C ARG A 577 3.35 1.96 35.62
N ARG A 578 3.40 3.29 35.50
CA ARG A 578 4.51 4.14 34.97
C ARG A 578 5.26 3.76 33.68
N ARG A 579 5.42 4.77 32.80
CA ARG A 579 6.70 5.52 32.68
C ARG A 579 6.45 6.94 32.15
N LYS A 580 7.38 7.88 32.46
CA LYS A 580 7.33 9.29 32.06
C LYS A 580 8.18 9.52 30.80
N ARG A 581 7.86 10.55 30.02
CA ARG A 581 8.83 11.56 29.53
C ARG A 581 8.20 12.96 29.62
N THR A 582 9.02 13.98 29.42
CA THR A 582 8.71 15.39 29.69
C THR A 582 9.40 16.26 28.66
N ASP A 583 8.67 17.19 28.05
CA ASP A 583 9.21 18.14 27.08
C ASP A 583 9.54 19.49 27.74
N PRO A 584 10.63 20.17 27.34
CA PRO A 584 10.91 21.56 27.69
C PRO A 584 10.36 22.54 26.64
N PRO A 585 10.15 23.83 26.99
CA PRO A 585 9.60 24.83 26.06
C PRO A 585 10.66 25.57 25.23
N ALA A 586 10.22 25.99 24.04
CA ALA A 586 10.61 27.17 23.23
C ALA A 586 12.02 27.78 23.35
N SER A 587 12.68 27.87 22.19
CA SER A 587 13.59 28.95 21.79
C SER A 587 13.48 29.13 20.27
#